data_AF-A0A7W7S6T7-F1
#
_entry.id   AF-A0A7W7S6T7-F1
#
_cell.length_a   1.000
_cell.length_b   1.000
_cell.length_c   1.000
_cell.angle_alpha   90.00
_cell.angle_beta   90.00
_cell.angle_gamma   90.00
#
_symmetry.space_group_name_H-M   'P 1'
#
loop_
_entity.id
_entity.type
_entity.pdbx_description
1 polymer ?
#
loop_
_entity_poly.entity_id
_entity_poly.type
_entity_poly.pdbx_seq_one_letter_code
_entity_poly.pdbx_strand_id
1 'polypeptide(L)'
;MTVGARPLHHSTGHDREHSDATINELPLDAPGHVPWWPEPCPNTNLFAVMVHVLGESNRHAGHADILRESLDGRTGLRPEHEKQIDEEARAAYCARIEQAARSAAPIKA
;
A
#
# COMPACT_ATOMS: atom_id res chain seq x y z
N MET A 1 36.31 -11.15 -35.31
CA MET A 1 35.06 -10.37 -35.37
C MET A 1 33.95 -11.27 -34.86
N THR A 2 33.55 -11.11 -33.61
CA THR A 2 32.46 -11.90 -33.01
C THR A 2 31.30 -10.96 -32.74
N VAL A 3 30.20 -11.20 -33.44
CA VAL A 3 28.96 -10.42 -33.37
C VAL A 3 28.09 -10.96 -32.24
N GLY A 4 27.70 -10.06 -31.34
CA GLY A 4 26.34 -9.95 -30.81
C GLY A 4 25.90 -10.98 -29.77
N ALA A 5 26.25 -10.76 -28.51
CA ALA A 5 25.39 -11.17 -27.41
C ALA A 5 24.20 -10.19 -27.35
N ARG A 6 23.01 -10.62 -27.80
CA ARG A 6 21.76 -9.95 -27.47
C ARG A 6 21.39 -10.31 -26.03
N PRO A 7 21.30 -9.37 -25.09
CA PRO A 7 20.68 -9.65 -23.80
C PRO A 7 19.18 -9.79 -24.02
N LEU A 8 18.59 -10.83 -23.43
CA LEU A 8 17.15 -11.00 -23.32
C LEU A 8 16.60 -9.84 -22.48
N HIS A 9 16.06 -8.82 -23.13
CA HIS A 9 15.39 -7.72 -22.44
C HIS A 9 14.14 -8.26 -21.76
N HIS A 10 14.14 -8.17 -20.44
CA HIS A 10 13.03 -8.51 -19.58
C HIS A 10 11.84 -7.62 -19.95
N SER A 11 10.71 -8.22 -20.31
CA SER A 11 9.48 -7.56 -20.79
C SER A 11 8.82 -6.62 -19.76
N THR A 12 9.39 -6.44 -18.57
CA THR A 12 8.82 -5.66 -17.46
C THR A 12 9.31 -4.20 -17.39
N GLY A 13 10.19 -3.77 -18.30
CA GLY A 13 10.69 -2.38 -18.32
C GLY A 13 9.71 -1.35 -18.91
N HIS A 14 8.86 -1.76 -19.86
CA HIS A 14 8.02 -0.83 -20.63
C HIS A 14 6.97 -0.11 -19.76
N ASP A 15 6.34 -0.79 -18.81
CA ASP A 15 5.26 -0.18 -18.01
C ASP A 15 5.80 0.91 -17.07
N ARG A 16 6.99 0.68 -16.50
CA ARG A 16 7.65 1.67 -15.63
C ARG A 16 8.09 2.89 -16.44
N GLU A 17 8.75 2.66 -17.58
CA GLU A 17 9.21 3.73 -18.47
C GLU A 17 8.02 4.57 -18.98
N HIS A 18 6.89 3.93 -19.29
CA HIS A 18 5.68 4.62 -19.72
C HIS A 18 5.06 5.46 -18.61
N SER A 19 4.97 4.93 -17.39
CA SER A 19 4.48 5.68 -16.23
C SER A 19 5.39 6.87 -15.92
N ASP A 20 6.70 6.67 -15.93
CA ASP A 20 7.69 7.73 -15.70
C ASP A 20 7.56 8.84 -16.75
N ALA A 21 7.45 8.50 -18.04
CA ALA A 21 7.25 9.47 -19.12
C ALA A 21 5.95 10.27 -18.90
N THR A 22 4.84 9.59 -18.61
CA THR A 22 3.54 10.23 -18.36
C THR A 22 3.60 11.25 -17.22
N ILE A 23 4.24 10.88 -16.10
CA ILE A 23 4.38 11.75 -14.93
C ILE A 23 5.28 12.97 -15.23
N ASN A 24 6.33 12.78 -16.02
CA ASN A 24 7.28 13.86 -16.35
C ASN A 24 6.76 14.82 -17.42
N GLU A 25 5.95 14.34 -18.37
CA GLU A 25 5.55 15.10 -19.56
C GLU A 25 4.19 15.80 -19.41
N LEU A 26 3.30 15.31 -18.57
CA LEU A 26 1.94 15.85 -18.42
C LEU A 26 1.78 16.73 -17.17
N PRO A 27 0.98 17.81 -17.24
CA PRO A 27 0.61 18.56 -16.05
C PRO A 27 -0.33 17.74 -15.16
N LEU A 28 -0.36 18.05 -13.86
CA LEU A 28 -1.14 17.31 -12.87
C LEU A 28 -2.66 17.36 -13.09
N ASP A 29 -3.16 18.40 -13.76
CA ASP A 29 -4.57 18.55 -14.14
C ASP A 29 -4.91 17.93 -15.51
N ALA A 30 -3.95 17.25 -16.17
CA ALA A 30 -4.18 16.57 -17.43
C ALA A 30 -5.36 15.58 -17.31
N PRO A 31 -6.36 15.66 -18.21
CA PRO A 31 -7.56 14.83 -18.11
C PRO A 31 -7.24 13.36 -18.41
N GLY A 32 -7.88 12.47 -17.65
CA GLY A 32 -7.82 11.02 -17.82
C GLY A 32 -9.20 10.39 -17.71
N HIS A 33 -9.35 9.17 -18.23
CA HIS A 33 -10.59 8.43 -18.17
C HIS A 33 -10.33 6.97 -17.77
N VAL A 34 -10.97 6.51 -16.69
CA VAL A 34 -10.82 5.15 -16.14
C VAL A 34 -12.17 4.42 -16.23
N PRO A 35 -12.37 3.54 -17.24
CA PRO A 35 -13.69 3.03 -17.60
C PRO A 35 -14.34 2.08 -16.58
N TRP A 36 -13.57 1.56 -15.62
CA TRP A 36 -14.09 0.68 -14.56
C TRP A 36 -14.29 1.39 -13.22
N TRP A 37 -14.02 2.70 -13.14
CA TRP A 37 -14.34 3.48 -11.94
C TRP A 37 -15.83 3.81 -11.91
N PRO A 38 -16.49 3.70 -10.74
CA PRO A 38 -17.91 3.96 -10.62
C PRO A 38 -18.23 5.44 -10.83
N GLU A 39 -19.43 5.72 -11.35
CA GLU A 39 -19.96 7.08 -11.39
C GLU A 39 -20.05 7.68 -9.96
N PRO A 40 -19.76 8.98 -9.80
CA PRO A 40 -19.53 9.99 -10.85
C PRO A 40 -18.04 10.17 -11.27
N CYS A 41 -17.16 9.20 -10.99
CA CYS A 41 -15.71 9.40 -11.02
C CYS A 41 -14.93 8.84 -12.25
N PRO A 42 -15.51 8.36 -13.37
CA PRO A 42 -14.71 7.78 -14.45
C PRO A 42 -13.83 8.81 -15.16
N ASN A 43 -14.26 10.08 -15.19
CA ASN A 43 -13.43 11.20 -15.65
C ASN A 43 -12.59 11.71 -14.47
N THR A 44 -11.28 11.77 -14.67
CA THR A 44 -10.32 12.10 -13.61
C THR A 44 -9.16 12.94 -14.17
N ASN A 45 -8.12 13.17 -13.38
CA ASN A 45 -6.89 13.78 -13.84
C ASN A 45 -5.66 13.04 -13.28
N LEU A 46 -4.48 13.37 -13.82
CA LEU A 46 -3.23 12.73 -13.42
C LEU A 46 -2.98 12.80 -11.91
N PHE A 47 -3.25 13.94 -11.27
CA PHE A 47 -3.12 14.10 -9.82
C PHE A 47 -3.96 13.07 -9.04
N ALA A 48 -5.24 12.93 -9.38
CA ALA A 48 -6.14 12.00 -8.71
C ALA A 48 -5.69 10.53 -8.91
N VAL A 49 -5.20 10.18 -10.11
CA VAL A 49 -4.63 8.85 -10.37
C VAL A 49 -3.36 8.61 -9.53
N MET A 50 -2.46 9.59 -9.45
CA MET A 50 -1.24 9.48 -8.64
C MET A 50 -1.56 9.29 -7.15
N VAL A 51 -2.53 10.06 -6.61
CA VAL A 51 -2.97 9.90 -5.21
C VAL A 51 -3.59 8.52 -4.98
N HIS A 52 -4.39 8.02 -5.94
CA HIS A 52 -4.95 6.67 -5.88
C HIS A 52 -3.85 5.60 -5.81
N VAL A 53 -2.88 5.62 -6.74
CA VAL A 53 -1.78 4.65 -6.78
C VAL A 53 -0.88 4.73 -5.55
N LEU A 54 -0.63 5.93 -5.03
CA LEU A 54 0.10 6.12 -3.77
C LEU A 54 -0.66 5.49 -2.59
N GLY A 55 -1.98 5.65 -2.55
CA GLY A 55 -2.85 5.01 -1.56
C GLY A 55 -2.74 3.48 -1.60
N GLU A 56 -2.81 2.89 -2.79
CA GLU A 56 -2.67 1.43 -2.97
C GLU A 56 -1.27 0.95 -2.58
N SER A 57 -0.24 1.70 -2.95
CA SER A 57 1.15 1.39 -2.58
C SER A 57 1.35 1.38 -1.07
N ASN A 58 0.77 2.36 -0.36
CA ASN A 58 0.82 2.43 1.10
C ASN A 58 0.06 1.27 1.76
N ARG A 59 -1.11 0.87 1.23
CA ARG A 59 -1.87 -0.28 1.74
C ARG A 59 -1.07 -1.58 1.58
N HIS A 60 -0.46 -1.80 0.41
CA HIS A 60 0.38 -2.97 0.17
C HIS A 60 1.63 -2.99 1.05
N ALA A 61 2.30 -1.85 1.20
CA ALA A 61 3.44 -1.73 2.09
C ALA A 61 3.05 -2.05 3.55
N GLY A 62 1.91 -1.55 4.02
CA GLY A 62 1.38 -1.86 5.35
C GLY A 62 1.06 -3.34 5.54
N HIS A 63 0.45 -4.00 4.56
CA HIS A 63 0.22 -5.45 4.61
C HIS A 63 1.53 -6.24 4.65
N ALA A 64 2.51 -5.85 3.84
CA ALA A 64 3.83 -6.48 3.86
C ALA A 64 4.54 -6.28 5.20
N ASP A 65 4.36 -5.12 5.85
CA ASP A 65 4.93 -4.84 7.15
C ASP A 65 4.32 -5.73 8.24
N ILE A 66 2.99 -5.91 8.27
CA ILE A 66 2.33 -6.85 9.20
C ILE A 66 2.89 -8.28 9.05
N LEU A 67 3.12 -8.72 7.81
CA LEU A 67 3.72 -10.03 7.55
C LEU A 67 5.16 -10.10 8.06
N ARG A 68 5.96 -9.06 7.82
CA ARG A 68 7.32 -8.96 8.36
C ARG A 68 7.32 -9.03 9.89
N GLU A 69 6.51 -8.20 10.56
CA GLU A 69 6.38 -8.16 12.03
C GLU A 69 5.97 -9.52 12.60
N SER A 70 5.12 -10.26 11.89
CA SER A 70 4.70 -11.60 12.30
C SER A 70 5.81 -12.65 12.18
N LEU A 71 6.77 -12.44 11.27
CA LEU A 71 7.89 -13.36 11.04
C LEU A 71 9.05 -13.13 12.00
N ASP A 72 9.39 -11.87 12.28
CA ASP A 72 10.53 -11.50 13.12
C ASP A 72 10.15 -11.12 14.56
N GLY A 73 8.86 -10.88 14.84
CA GLY A 73 8.36 -10.43 16.14
C GLY A 73 8.69 -8.97 16.47
N ARG A 74 9.29 -8.22 15.54
CA ARG A 74 9.81 -6.87 15.74
C ARG A 74 8.83 -5.86 15.18
N THR A 75 8.51 -4.82 15.95
CA THR A 75 7.57 -3.78 15.52
C THR A 75 8.25 -2.49 15.10
N GLY A 76 7.60 -1.75 14.19
CA GLY A 76 8.04 -0.42 13.76
C GLY A 76 8.89 -0.39 12.49
N LEU A 77 9.05 0.82 11.93
CA LEU A 77 9.58 1.03 10.58
C LEU A 77 11.07 0.64 10.42
N ARG A 78 11.87 0.78 11.47
CA ARG A 78 13.30 0.51 11.46
C ARG A 78 13.75 -0.09 12.80
N PRO A 79 14.84 -0.90 12.82
CA PRO A 79 15.39 -1.50 14.03
C PRO A 79 15.58 -0.55 15.22
N GLU A 80 16.02 0.68 14.98
CA GLU A 80 16.26 1.70 16.00
C GLU A 80 14.98 2.34 16.56
N HIS A 81 13.84 2.16 15.87
CA HIS A 81 12.54 2.63 16.31
C HIS A 81 11.70 1.51 16.94
N GLU A 82 12.28 0.31 17.05
CA GLU A 82 11.63 -0.83 17.66
C GLU A 82 11.33 -0.55 19.12
N LYS A 83 10.05 -0.66 19.48
CA LYS A 83 9.62 -0.64 20.87
C LYS A 83 9.37 -2.07 21.30
N GLN A 84 10.11 -2.51 22.32
CA GLN A 84 9.79 -3.73 23.04
C GLN A 84 8.37 -3.60 23.58
N ILE A 85 7.53 -4.60 23.27
CA ILE A 85 6.17 -4.67 23.78
C ILE A 85 6.20 -5.54 25.03
N ASP A 86 5.72 -4.98 26.15
CA ASP A 86 5.41 -5.74 27.36
C ASP A 86 4.16 -6.58 27.07
N GLU A 87 4.34 -7.90 27.02
CA GLU A 87 3.35 -8.88 26.56
C GLU A 87 2.15 -8.97 27.52
N GLU A 88 2.40 -8.69 28.79
CA GLU A 88 1.52 -8.64 29.94
C GLU A 88 0.61 -7.42 29.83
N ALA A 89 1.20 -6.24 29.59
CA ALA A 89 0.45 -5.03 29.28
C ALA A 89 -0.34 -5.17 27.97
N ARG A 90 0.23 -5.84 26.95
CA ARG A 90 -0.46 -6.12 25.68
C ARG A 90 -1.69 -6.99 25.90
N ALA A 91 -1.55 -8.10 26.62
CA ALA A 91 -2.63 -9.00 26.95
C ALA A 91 -3.73 -8.31 27.77
N ALA A 92 -3.34 -7.51 28.78
CA ALA A 92 -4.28 -6.72 29.58
C ALA A 92 -5.03 -5.69 28.72
N TYR A 93 -4.33 -5.03 27.80
CA TYR A 93 -4.94 -4.06 26.88
C TYR A 93 -5.92 -4.73 25.90
N CYS A 94 -5.54 -5.87 25.30
CA CYS A 94 -6.43 -6.66 24.45
C CYS A 94 -7.69 -7.10 25.20
N ALA A 95 -7.55 -7.64 26.42
CA ALA A 95 -8.68 -8.05 27.24
C ALA A 95 -9.64 -6.88 27.54
N ARG A 96 -9.11 -5.68 27.79
CA ARG A 96 -9.90 -4.46 28.00
C ARG A 96 -10.69 -4.07 26.75
N ILE A 97 -10.07 -4.10 25.56
CA ILE A 97 -10.75 -3.81 24.30
C ILE A 97 -11.84 -4.83 24.02
N GLU A 98 -11.53 -6.12 24.17
CA GLU A 98 -12.52 -7.19 23.97
C GLU A 98 -13.71 -7.04 24.92
N GLN A 99 -13.45 -6.71 26.18
CA GLN A 99 -14.53 -6.46 27.13
C GLN A 99 -15.41 -5.30 26.68
N ALA A 100 -14.82 -4.17 26.24
CA ALA A 100 -15.58 -3.04 25.72
C ALA A 100 -16.39 -3.40 24.47
N ALA A 101 -15.81 -4.18 23.54
CA ALA A 101 -16.48 -4.64 22.34
C ALA A 101 -17.67 -5.57 22.68
N ARG A 102 -17.49 -6.51 23.61
CA ARG A 102 -18.56 -7.39 24.10
C ARG A 102 -19.68 -6.62 24.79
N SER A 103 -19.36 -5.61 25.59
CA SER A 103 -20.35 -4.76 26.25
C SER A 103 -21.12 -3.83 25.30
N ALA A 104 -20.52 -3.46 24.16
CA ALA A 104 -21.15 -2.63 23.14
C ALA A 104 -21.96 -3.45 22.10
N ALA A 105 -21.76 -4.77 22.03
CA ALA A 105 -22.57 -5.63 21.17
C ALA A 105 -24.05 -5.53 21.60
N PRO A 106 -24.98 -5.24 20.68
CA PRO A 106 -26.39 -5.11 21.03
C PRO A 106 -26.88 -6.43 21.62
N ILE A 107 -27.54 -6.36 22.78
CA ILE A 107 -28.36 -7.46 23.30
C ILE A 107 -29.40 -7.73 22.22
N LYS A 108 -29.37 -8.92 21.60
CA LYS A 108 -30.38 -9.35 20.64
C LYS A 108 -31.78 -9.07 21.22
N ALA A 109 -32.57 -8.27 20.51
CA ALA A 109 -34.01 -8.16 20.70
C ALA A 109 -34.71 -9.43 20.19
#